data_AF-A0A9Q3K9Z4-F1
#
_entry.id   AF-A0A9Q3K9Z4-F1
#
_cell.length_a   1.000
_cell.length_b   1.000
_cell.length_c   1.000
_cell.angle_alpha   90.00
_cell.angle_beta   90.00
_cell.angle_gamma   90.00
#
_symmetry.space_group_name_H-M   'P 1'
#
loop_
_entity.id
_entity.type
_entity.pdbx_description
1 polymer ?
#
loop_
_entity_poly.entity_id
_entity_poly.type
_entity_poly.pdbx_seq_one_letter_code
_entity_poly.pdbx_strand_id
1 'polypeptide(L)'
;MVYNTIDKYQRIGTVRTQKKGRPMIMTEWDRQELSQIITRGHRLTVAQVTDLMTHTVSTQTIQREIHKLGKHSRIAPRKPYL
;
A
#
# COMPACT_ATOMS: atom_id res chain seq x y z
N MET A 1 -5.15 7.73 38.13
CA MET A 1 -5.18 7.47 36.67
C MET A 1 -6.32 6.50 36.25
N VAL A 2 -7.44 6.41 36.98
CA VAL A 2 -8.54 5.46 36.64
C VAL A 2 -9.66 6.14 35.82
N TYR A 3 -9.91 7.42 36.09
CA TYR A 3 -10.98 8.20 35.44
C TYR A 3 -10.85 8.31 33.91
N ASN A 4 -9.63 8.55 33.38
CA ASN A 4 -9.42 8.65 31.92
C ASN A 4 -9.69 7.32 31.18
N THR A 5 -9.52 6.19 31.85
CA THR A 5 -9.72 4.87 31.27
C THR A 5 -11.21 4.54 31.14
N ILE A 6 -12.01 4.94 32.14
CA ILE A 6 -13.47 4.78 32.16
C ILE A 6 -14.13 5.70 31.12
N ASP A 7 -13.76 6.99 31.08
CA ASP A 7 -14.30 7.94 30.09
C ASP A 7 -13.99 7.49 28.64
N LYS A 8 -12.76 7.03 28.41
CA LYS A 8 -12.35 6.51 27.10
C LYS A 8 -13.13 5.25 26.69
N TYR A 9 -13.42 4.36 27.64
CA TYR A 9 -14.25 3.18 27.36
C TYR A 9 -15.69 3.55 27.06
N GLN A 10 -16.29 4.49 27.80
CA GLN A 10 -17.65 4.97 27.53
C GLN A 10 -17.79 5.64 26.16
N ARG A 11 -16.75 6.35 25.69
CA ARG A 11 -16.76 7.04 24.39
C ARG A 11 -16.45 6.13 23.19
N ILE A 12 -15.43 5.28 23.30
CA ILE A 12 -14.85 4.54 22.16
C ILE A 12 -15.15 3.03 22.25
N GLY A 13 -15.66 2.55 23.39
CA GLY A 13 -15.93 1.13 23.64
C GLY A 13 -14.68 0.28 23.84
N THR A 14 -13.48 0.89 23.89
CA THR A 14 -12.22 0.17 24.04
C THR A 14 -11.18 0.94 24.82
N VAL A 15 -10.50 0.23 25.71
CA VAL A 15 -9.36 0.72 26.49
C VAL A 15 -8.04 0.60 25.72
N ARG A 16 -7.97 -0.28 24.71
CA ARG A 16 -6.77 -0.46 23.89
C ARG A 16 -6.51 0.79 23.04
N THR A 17 -5.36 1.43 23.26
CA THR A 17 -4.82 2.42 22.35
C THR A 17 -4.27 1.72 21.11
N GLN A 18 -4.82 2.00 19.93
CA GLN A 18 -4.13 1.65 18.69
C GLN A 18 -2.88 2.53 18.59
N LYS A 19 -1.71 1.90 18.53
CA LYS A 19 -0.46 2.63 18.29
C LYS A 19 -0.48 3.13 16.85
N LYS A 20 -0.44 4.46 16.66
CA LYS A 20 -0.23 5.05 15.34
C LYS A 20 1.19 4.70 14.90
N GLY A 21 1.31 3.92 13.84
CA GLY A 21 2.60 3.54 13.25
C GLY A 21 3.26 4.71 12.51
N ARG A 22 4.44 4.46 11.93
CA ARG A 22 5.13 5.42 11.06
C ARG A 22 4.22 5.80 9.88
N PRO A 23 4.12 7.09 9.52
CA PRO A 23 3.38 7.49 8.32
C PRO A 23 3.97 6.81 7.09
N MET A 24 3.09 6.40 6.18
CA MET A 24 3.49 5.75 4.94
C MET A 24 4.08 6.76 3.97
N ILE A 25 5.04 6.30 3.17
CA ILE A 25 5.71 7.13 2.14
C ILE A 25 4.76 7.40 0.97
N MET A 26 3.96 6.40 0.56
CA MET A 26 2.94 6.60 -0.48
C MET A 26 1.69 7.25 0.09
N THR A 27 1.29 8.34 -0.56
CA THR A 27 0.02 9.01 -0.38
C THR A 27 -1.09 8.27 -1.14
N GLU A 28 -2.34 8.70 -0.96
CA GLU A 28 -3.47 8.12 -1.68
C GLU A 28 -3.42 8.40 -3.18
N TRP A 29 -2.90 9.57 -3.58
CA TRP A 29 -2.69 9.93 -4.98
C TRP A 29 -1.70 8.99 -5.67
N ASP A 30 -0.59 8.68 -4.99
CA ASP A 30 0.41 7.74 -5.50
C ASP A 30 -0.17 6.34 -5.70
N ARG A 31 -1.07 5.91 -4.79
CA ARG A 31 -1.77 4.62 -4.94
C ARG A 31 -2.71 4.62 -6.14
N GLN A 32 -3.38 5.74 -6.42
CA GLN A 32 -4.22 5.87 -7.60
C GLN A 32 -3.39 5.85 -8.88
N GLU A 33 -2.26 6.56 -8.92
CA GLU A 33 -1.31 6.51 -10.03
C GLU A 33 -0.82 5.08 -10.27
N LEU A 34 -0.35 4.40 -9.22
CA LEU A 34 0.07 3.00 -9.26
C LEU A 34 -1.05 2.10 -9.81
N SER A 35 -2.26 2.29 -9.31
CA SER A 35 -3.45 1.56 -9.76
C SER A 35 -3.72 1.76 -11.26
N GLN A 36 -3.55 2.98 -11.78
CA GLN A 36 -3.72 3.30 -13.19
C GLN A 36 -2.61 2.67 -14.05
N ILE A 37 -1.34 2.79 -13.64
CA ILE A 37 -0.19 2.19 -14.33
C ILE A 37 -0.40 0.68 -14.48
N ILE A 38 -0.76 -0.01 -13.39
CA ILE A 38 -0.98 -1.48 -13.41
C ILE A 38 -2.19 -1.86 -14.27
N THR A 39 -3.22 -1.00 -14.31
CA THR A 39 -4.43 -1.30 -15.08
C THR A 39 -4.20 -1.12 -16.59
N ARG A 40 -3.40 -0.12 -16.98
CA ARG A 40 -3.03 0.14 -18.38
C ARG A 40 -1.91 -0.78 -18.87
N GLY A 41 -0.92 -1.03 -18.03
CA GLY A 41 0.25 -1.86 -18.30
C GLY A 41 0.06 -3.29 -17.79
N HIS A 42 -0.60 -4.12 -18.59
CA HIS A 42 -0.75 -5.53 -18.27
C HIS A 42 0.60 -6.26 -18.41
N ARG A 43 1.00 -7.09 -17.43
CA ARG A 43 2.25 -7.90 -17.40
C ARG A 43 3.56 -7.11 -17.30
N LEU A 44 3.52 -5.88 -16.80
CA LEU A 44 4.75 -5.16 -16.43
C LEU A 44 5.45 -5.84 -15.25
N THR A 45 6.77 -5.67 -15.15
CA THR A 45 7.53 -6.06 -13.95
C THR A 45 7.46 -4.97 -12.88
N VAL A 46 7.75 -5.32 -11.63
CA VAL A 46 7.79 -4.33 -10.53
C VAL A 46 8.79 -3.21 -10.81
N ALA A 47 9.96 -3.53 -11.39
CA ALA A 47 10.97 -2.53 -11.76
C ALA A 47 10.46 -1.56 -12.85
N GLN A 48 9.78 -2.07 -13.87
CA GLN A 48 9.17 -1.19 -14.88
C GLN A 48 8.09 -0.29 -14.27
N VAL A 49 7.30 -0.80 -13.32
CA VAL A 49 6.31 0.01 -12.61
C VAL A 49 6.99 1.08 -11.75
N THR A 50 8.13 0.78 -11.13
CA THR A 50 8.88 1.78 -10.35
C THR A 50 9.44 2.89 -11.23
N ASP A 51 9.90 2.56 -12.43
CA ASP A 51 10.44 3.54 -13.39
C ASP A 51 9.35 4.42 -13.99
N LEU A 52 8.11 3.94 -14.05
CA LEU A 52 6.94 4.67 -14.54
C LEU A 52 6.27 5.56 -13.50
N MET A 53 6.61 5.42 -12.21
CA MET A 53 6.06 6.26 -11.16
C MET A 53 6.72 7.64 -11.17
N THR A 54 5.92 8.68 -10.93
CA THR A 54 6.42 10.07 -10.85
C THR A 54 7.34 10.28 -9.64
N HIS A 55 7.12 9.53 -8.57
CA HIS A 55 7.91 9.62 -7.34
C HIS A 55 8.89 8.46 -7.19
N THR A 56 10.08 8.76 -6.68
CA THR A 56 11.09 7.74 -6.37
C THR A 56 10.66 6.94 -5.15
N VAL A 57 10.08 5.77 -5.37
CA VAL A 57 9.69 4.83 -4.31
C VAL A 57 10.47 3.53 -4.48
N SER A 58 10.85 2.90 -3.36
CA SER A 58 11.54 1.60 -3.43
C SER A 58 10.65 0.54 -4.08
N THR A 59 11.28 -0.38 -4.82
CA THR A 59 10.63 -1.55 -5.42
C THR A 59 9.85 -2.37 -4.38
N GLN A 60 10.40 -2.50 -3.17
CA GLN A 60 9.76 -3.22 -2.07
C GLN A 60 8.48 -2.53 -1.58
N THR A 61 8.48 -1.19 -1.52
CA THR A 61 7.28 -0.42 -1.19
C THR A 61 6.20 -0.64 -2.24
N ILE A 62 6.56 -0.55 -3.52
CA ILE A 62 5.63 -0.73 -4.63
C ILE A 62 5.06 -2.15 -4.63
N GLN A 63 5.89 -3.18 -4.44
CA GLN A 63 5.43 -4.56 -4.29
C GLN A 63 4.43 -4.72 -3.13
N ARG A 64 4.71 -4.12 -1.97
CA ARG A 64 3.81 -4.17 -0.82
C ARG A 64 2.46 -3.50 -1.10
N GLU A 65 2.46 -2.35 -1.77
CA GLU A 65 1.23 -1.64 -2.12
C GLU A 65 0.44 -2.39 -3.21
N ILE A 66 1.11 -2.97 -4.20
CA ILE A 66 0.50 -3.87 -5.20
C ILE A 66 -0.24 -5.02 -4.52
N HIS A 67 0.38 -5.66 -3.52
CA HIS A 67 -0.24 -6.74 -2.76
C HIS A 67 -1.47 -6.25 -1.99
N LYS A 68 -1.39 -5.08 -1.34
CA LYS A 68 -2.56 -4.49 -0.65
C LYS A 68 -3.70 -4.14 -1.60
N LEU A 69 -3.38 -3.70 -2.81
CA LEU A 69 -4.36 -3.41 -3.87
C LEU A 69 -4.95 -4.68 -4.49
N GLY A 70 -4.45 -5.87 -4.17
CA GLY A 70 -4.89 -7.14 -4.75
C GLY A 70 -4.53 -7.30 -6.24
N LYS A 71 -3.59 -6.49 -6.76
CA LYS A 71 -3.23 -6.47 -8.18
C LYS A 71 -1.96 -7.24 -8.54
N HIS A 72 -1.43 -8.05 -7.61
CA HIS A 72 -0.14 -8.74 -7.81
C HIS A 72 -0.12 -9.67 -9.03
N SER A 73 -1.26 -10.30 -9.36
CA SER A 73 -1.38 -11.22 -10.49
C SER A 73 -1.19 -10.55 -11.85
N ARG A 74 -1.37 -9.21 -11.93
CA ARG A 74 -1.27 -8.44 -13.17
C ARG A 74 0.17 -8.06 -13.54
N ILE A 75 1.10 -8.21 -12.61
CA ILE A 75 2.50 -7.74 -12.71
C ILE A 75 3.44 -8.96 -12.92
N ALA A 76 2.87 -10.08 -13.34
CA ALA A 76 3.63 -11.28 -13.69
C ALA A 76 4.03 -11.21 -15.18
N PRO A 77 5.33 -11.03 -15.51
CA PRO A 77 5.78 -11.13 -16.90
C PRO A 77 5.47 -12.53 -17.43
N ARG A 78 5.12 -12.63 -18.71
CA ARG A 78 4.86 -13.92 -19.36
C ARG A 78 6.17 -14.72 -19.37
N LYS A 79 6.14 -15.97 -18.89
CA LYS A 79 7.30 -16.87 -19.05
C LYS A 79 7.58 -17.04 -20.56
N PRO A 80 8.82 -16.84 -21.02
CA PRO A 80 9.18 -17.18 -22.39
C PRO A 80 8.99 -18.69 -22.58
N TYR A 81 8.41 -19.07 -23.72
CA TYR A 81 8.42 -20.46 -24.13
C TYR A 81 9.81 -20.73 -24.71
N LEU A 82 10.52 -21.68 -24.12
CA LEU A 82 11.79 -22.21 -24.64
C LEU A 82 11.51 -23.07 -25.87
#